data_AF-A0A534J9P5-F1
#
_entry.id   AF-A0A534J9P5-F1
#
_cell.length_a   1.000
_cell.length_b   1.000
_cell.length_c   1.000
_cell.angle_alpha   90.00
_cell.angle_beta   90.00
_cell.angle_gamma   90.00
#
_symmetry.space_group_name_H-M   'P 1'
#
loop_
_entity.id
_entity.type
_entity.pdbx_description
1 polymer ?
#
loop_
_entity_poly.entity_id
_entity_poly.type
_entity_poly.pdbx_seq_one_letter_code
_entity_poly.pdbx_strand_id
1 'polypeptide(L)'
;FFGGAEAEAWRVKGLALLRREVEEQILPDGGHFERSPMYHAIVLEDMLDLLQLPRVYPALFTDADVAAWREVVLRMHRWLRVMTHPDGGISFFNDAAFDIAPALAALTEYAAALGVACDRAALADIEALTGSGYVRLQIGPAVMIADVGEIGPDHLPGHAHADTLSFELSLRGQRVLVNTGTSTYEVAAERLRQRGTAAHNTVVVDGVDSSEVWSSFRVARRARPLAASWGRDGDALWLSAGHEGYRRLPGKVIHRRRWRLDANELVVEDVLEGQYSSAEARFHVLPGDELTWTVERASGRLAAATWHPRFGQSVACEVLSVTPAAPVWTTRFRWQ
;
A
#
# COMPACT_ATOMS: atom_id res chain seq x y z
N PHE A 1 12.42 -40.55 9.54
CA PHE A 1 11.48 -39.79 10.40
C PHE A 1 10.36 -39.10 9.60
N PHE A 2 10.47 -38.96 8.27
CA PHE A 2 9.36 -38.51 7.40
C PHE A 2 9.23 -39.38 6.13
N GLY A 3 8.99 -40.68 6.30
CA GLY A 3 8.83 -41.62 5.19
C GLY A 3 7.68 -42.59 5.47
N GLY A 4 7.18 -43.26 4.43
CA GLY A 4 6.02 -44.14 4.51
C GLY A 4 4.71 -43.48 4.06
N ALA A 5 3.63 -44.26 4.06
CA ALA A 5 2.35 -43.87 3.47
C ALA A 5 1.72 -42.62 4.11
N GLU A 6 1.90 -42.42 5.42
CA GLU A 6 1.36 -41.26 6.14
C GLU A 6 2.07 -39.96 5.73
N ALA A 7 3.40 -39.96 5.68
CA ALA A 7 4.18 -38.80 5.24
C ALA A 7 3.86 -38.43 3.78
N GLU A 8 3.68 -39.43 2.92
CA GLU A 8 3.27 -39.21 1.53
C GLU A 8 1.86 -38.60 1.43
N ALA A 9 0.92 -39.08 2.24
CA ALA A 9 -0.43 -38.51 2.30
C ALA A 9 -0.41 -37.03 2.74
N TRP A 10 0.42 -36.67 3.72
CA TRP A 10 0.61 -35.27 4.13
C TRP A 10 1.21 -34.42 3.02
N ARG A 11 2.24 -34.93 2.33
CA ARG A 11 2.89 -34.22 1.21
C ARG A 11 1.90 -33.94 0.08
N VAL A 12 1.16 -34.97 -0.36
CA VAL A 12 0.16 -34.84 -1.43
C VAL A 12 -0.91 -33.82 -1.04
N LYS A 13 -1.42 -33.90 0.20
CA LYS A 13 -2.42 -32.95 0.70
C LYS A 13 -1.87 -31.53 0.80
N GLY A 14 -0.66 -31.36 1.33
CA GLY A 14 0.00 -30.06 1.48
C GLY A 14 0.25 -29.38 0.14
N LEU A 15 0.80 -30.10 -0.84
CA LEU A 15 1.02 -29.58 -2.20
C LEU A 15 -0.29 -29.21 -2.90
N ALA A 16 -1.35 -30.01 -2.74
CA ALA A 16 -2.65 -29.67 -3.29
C ALA A 16 -3.21 -28.38 -2.70
N LEU A 17 -3.08 -28.18 -1.39
CA LEU A 17 -3.47 -26.93 -0.72
C LEU A 17 -2.61 -25.76 -1.19
N LEU A 18 -1.29 -25.89 -1.21
CA LEU A 18 -0.38 -24.84 -1.66
C LEU A 18 -0.71 -24.35 -3.07
N ARG A 19 -0.96 -25.26 -4.03
CA ARG A 19 -1.34 -24.86 -5.39
C ARG A 19 -2.61 -24.02 -5.40
N ARG A 20 -3.63 -24.43 -4.66
CA ARG A 20 -4.90 -23.70 -4.55
C ARG A 20 -4.70 -22.33 -3.91
N GLU A 21 -3.99 -22.26 -2.79
CA GLU A 21 -3.79 -21.01 -2.05
C GLU A 21 -2.88 -20.04 -2.80
N VAL A 22 -1.85 -20.51 -3.51
CA VAL A 22 -1.01 -19.63 -4.34
C VAL A 22 -1.83 -19.00 -5.46
N GLU A 23 -2.74 -19.75 -6.09
CA GLU A 23 -3.63 -19.24 -7.14
C GLU A 23 -4.67 -18.24 -6.58
N GLU A 24 -5.19 -18.49 -5.37
CA GLU A 24 -6.17 -17.61 -4.73
C GLU A 24 -5.56 -16.32 -4.17
N GLN A 25 -4.41 -16.44 -3.50
CA GLN A 25 -3.85 -15.37 -2.67
C GLN A 25 -2.86 -14.49 -3.43
N ILE A 26 -2.26 -14.96 -4.53
CA ILE A 26 -1.36 -14.16 -5.36
C ILE A 26 -2.06 -13.72 -6.63
N LEU A 27 -2.27 -12.40 -6.74
CA LEU A 27 -3.00 -11.83 -7.85
C LEU A 27 -2.21 -11.83 -9.16
N PRO A 28 -2.89 -11.60 -10.31
CA PRO A 28 -2.22 -11.59 -11.62
C PRO A 28 -1.06 -10.58 -11.75
N ASP A 29 -1.11 -9.48 -11.00
CA ASP A 29 -0.03 -8.47 -10.95
C ASP A 29 1.09 -8.80 -9.94
N GLY A 30 1.01 -9.98 -9.30
CA GLY A 30 1.95 -10.45 -8.30
C GLY A 30 1.62 -10.03 -6.87
N GLY A 31 0.64 -9.15 -6.64
CA GLY A 31 0.31 -8.70 -5.30
C GLY A 31 -0.36 -9.78 -4.47
N HIS A 32 0.06 -9.96 -3.22
CA HIS A 32 -0.73 -10.72 -2.25
C HIS A 32 -2.07 -10.03 -1.98
N PHE A 33 -3.12 -10.82 -1.84
CA PHE A 33 -4.50 -10.34 -1.75
C PHE A 33 -4.79 -9.48 -0.50
N GLU A 34 -3.99 -9.57 0.56
CA GLU A 34 -4.18 -8.77 1.79
C GLU A 34 -3.74 -7.31 1.66
N ARG A 35 -3.07 -6.95 0.56
CA ARG A 35 -2.70 -5.55 0.26
C ARG A 35 -1.75 -4.91 1.27
N SER A 36 -1.06 -5.71 2.08
CA SER A 36 0.01 -5.23 2.95
C SER A 36 1.37 -5.50 2.32
N PRO A 37 2.22 -4.47 2.09
CA PRO A 37 3.59 -4.68 1.65
C PRO A 37 4.44 -5.53 2.62
N MET A 38 4.14 -5.49 3.92
CA MET A 38 4.84 -6.29 4.93
C MET A 38 4.47 -7.77 4.84
N TYR A 39 3.18 -8.09 4.82
CA TYR A 39 2.72 -9.48 4.66
C TYR A 39 3.09 -10.04 3.28
N HIS A 40 3.05 -9.21 2.24
CA HIS A 40 3.57 -9.61 0.93
C HIS A 40 5.02 -10.07 1.01
N ALA A 41 5.90 -9.33 1.71
CA ALA A 41 7.31 -9.69 1.83
C ALA A 41 7.52 -11.01 2.59
N ILE A 42 6.69 -11.29 3.61
CA ILE A 42 6.68 -12.59 4.32
C ILE A 42 6.29 -13.71 3.35
N VAL A 43 5.19 -13.54 2.60
CA VAL A 43 4.74 -14.58 1.65
C VAL A 43 5.74 -14.76 0.50
N LEU A 44 6.45 -13.70 0.09
CA LEU A 44 7.53 -13.82 -0.89
C LEU A 44 8.70 -14.65 -0.34
N GLU A 45 9.05 -14.49 0.94
CA GLU A 45 10.02 -15.37 1.61
C GLU A 45 9.55 -16.83 1.60
N ASP A 46 8.30 -17.09 1.98
CA ASP A 46 7.71 -18.45 1.95
C ASP A 46 7.76 -19.07 0.54
N MET A 47 7.49 -18.27 -0.50
CA MET A 47 7.58 -18.73 -1.90
C MET A 47 9.03 -19.02 -2.34
N LEU A 48 10.01 -18.29 -1.80
CA LEU A 48 11.42 -18.58 -2.01
C LEU A 48 11.84 -19.87 -1.28
N ASP A 49 11.33 -20.11 -0.07
CA ASP A 49 11.51 -21.38 0.64
C ASP A 49 10.96 -22.56 -0.16
N LEU A 50 9.79 -22.41 -0.81
CA LEU A 50 9.26 -23.44 -1.73
C LEU A 50 10.20 -23.72 -2.90
N LEU A 51 10.94 -22.74 -3.40
CA LEU A 51 11.97 -22.95 -4.43
C LEU A 51 13.27 -23.55 -3.88
N GLN A 52 13.54 -23.38 -2.59
CA GLN A 52 14.68 -24.00 -1.92
C GLN A 52 14.45 -25.50 -1.70
N LEU A 53 13.24 -25.91 -1.31
CA LEU A 53 12.91 -27.29 -0.95
C LEU A 53 13.29 -28.34 -2.03
N PRO A 54 12.98 -28.15 -3.34
CA PRO A 54 13.39 -29.08 -4.40
C PRO A 54 14.91 -29.21 -4.55
N ARG A 55 15.71 -28.22 -4.14
CA ARG A 55 17.17 -28.32 -4.19
C ARG A 55 17.72 -29.25 -3.12
N VAL A 56 17.01 -29.36 -2.00
CA VAL A 56 17.37 -30.23 -0.87
C VAL A 56 16.74 -31.62 -1.04
N TYR A 57 15.50 -31.67 -1.55
CA TYR A 57 14.70 -32.89 -1.70
C TYR A 57 14.15 -33.04 -3.14
N PRO A 58 15.01 -33.25 -4.15
CA PRO A 58 14.61 -33.21 -5.56
C PRO A 58 13.56 -34.26 -5.94
N ALA A 59 13.52 -35.40 -5.26
CA ALA A 59 12.54 -36.46 -5.54
C ALA A 59 11.12 -36.16 -5.02
N LEU A 60 10.93 -35.09 -4.24
CA LEU A 60 9.66 -34.77 -3.58
C LEU A 60 8.82 -33.71 -4.31
N PHE A 61 9.31 -33.15 -5.40
CA PHE A 61 8.64 -32.06 -6.12
C PHE A 61 8.69 -32.31 -7.63
N THR A 62 7.70 -31.78 -8.35
CA THR A 62 7.67 -31.88 -9.81
C THR A 62 8.29 -30.65 -10.44
N ASP A 63 8.91 -30.78 -11.62
CA ASP A 63 9.45 -29.64 -12.36
C ASP A 63 8.36 -28.59 -12.68
N ALA A 64 7.11 -29.04 -12.86
CA ALA A 64 5.96 -28.17 -13.09
C ALA A 64 5.66 -27.27 -11.88
N ASP A 65 5.72 -27.82 -10.65
CA ASP A 65 5.53 -27.03 -9.43
C ASP A 65 6.63 -25.98 -9.29
N VAL A 66 7.89 -26.38 -9.51
CA VAL A 66 9.05 -25.48 -9.41
C VAL A 66 8.98 -24.36 -10.43
N ALA A 67 8.57 -24.66 -11.67
CA ALA A 67 8.37 -23.65 -12.71
C ALA A 67 7.26 -22.66 -12.32
N ALA A 68 6.11 -23.15 -11.85
CA ALA A 68 4.99 -22.31 -11.43
C ALA A 68 5.38 -21.39 -10.25
N TRP A 69 6.05 -21.91 -9.23
CA TRP A 69 6.53 -21.11 -8.11
C TRP A 69 7.53 -20.04 -8.53
N ARG A 70 8.42 -20.35 -9.47
CA ARG A 70 9.39 -19.39 -10.02
C ARG A 70 8.69 -18.23 -10.71
N GLU A 71 7.66 -18.49 -11.51
CA GLU A 71 6.87 -17.44 -12.16
C GLU A 71 6.17 -16.54 -11.13
N VAL A 72 5.60 -17.14 -10.08
CA VAL A 72 4.96 -16.42 -8.98
C VAL A 72 5.97 -15.53 -8.26
N VAL A 73 7.13 -16.06 -7.88
CA VAL A 73 8.22 -15.31 -7.23
C VAL A 73 8.65 -14.10 -8.06
N LEU A 74 8.78 -14.26 -9.39
CA LEU A 74 9.18 -13.15 -10.27
C LEU A 74 8.13 -12.03 -10.29
N ARG A 75 6.83 -12.37 -10.33
CA ARG A 75 5.75 -11.37 -10.27
C ARG A 75 5.66 -10.70 -8.90
N MET A 76 5.71 -11.48 -7.82
CA MET A 76 5.69 -10.96 -6.45
C MET A 76 6.89 -10.04 -6.19
N HIS A 77 8.09 -10.45 -6.59
CA HIS A 77 9.29 -9.61 -6.48
C HIS A 77 9.09 -8.28 -7.20
N ARG A 78 8.57 -8.31 -8.43
CA ARG A 78 8.29 -7.08 -9.20
C ARG A 78 7.26 -6.20 -8.51
N TRP A 79 6.21 -6.77 -7.91
CA TRP A 79 5.23 -6.04 -7.11
C TRP A 79 5.89 -5.34 -5.92
N LEU A 80 6.71 -6.07 -5.15
CA LEU A 80 7.40 -5.52 -3.98
C LEU A 80 8.35 -4.39 -4.35
N ARG A 81 9.04 -4.50 -5.51
CA ARG A 81 9.87 -3.41 -6.05
C ARG A 81 9.08 -2.13 -6.30
N VAL A 82 7.88 -2.22 -6.87
CA VAL A 82 7.02 -1.05 -7.12
C VAL A 82 6.61 -0.40 -5.81
N MET A 83 6.28 -1.24 -4.82
CA MET A 83 5.82 -0.82 -3.48
C MET A 83 6.94 -0.44 -2.51
N THR A 84 8.19 -0.48 -2.96
CA THR A 84 9.37 -0.08 -2.17
C THR A 84 9.78 1.34 -2.55
N HIS A 85 9.94 2.20 -1.54
CA HIS A 85 10.45 3.55 -1.70
C HIS A 85 11.96 3.53 -2.04
N PRO A 86 12.51 4.64 -2.56
CA PRO A 86 13.92 4.65 -2.96
C PRO A 86 14.91 4.53 -1.77
N ASP A 87 14.44 4.70 -0.53
CA ASP A 87 15.20 4.39 0.69
C ASP A 87 15.40 2.88 0.92
N GLY A 88 14.77 2.03 0.09
CA GLY A 88 14.83 0.57 0.19
C GLY A 88 13.79 -0.04 1.14
N GLY A 89 13.00 0.78 1.83
CA GLY A 89 11.92 0.34 2.71
C GLY A 89 10.58 0.20 1.98
N ILE A 90 9.74 -0.70 2.48
CA ILE A 90 8.36 -0.86 2.00
C ILE A 90 7.51 0.40 2.25
N SER A 91 6.48 0.62 1.42
CA SER A 91 5.43 1.61 1.69
C SER A 91 4.49 1.15 2.80
N PHE A 92 3.83 2.09 3.50
CA PHE A 92 2.97 1.76 4.65
C PHE A 92 1.48 1.80 4.29
N PHE A 93 1.06 0.92 3.38
CA PHE A 93 -0.36 0.67 3.15
C PHE A 93 -0.81 -0.51 4.00
N ASN A 94 -2.02 -0.41 4.56
CA ASN A 94 -2.55 -1.41 5.49
C ASN A 94 -1.59 -1.68 6.67
N ASP A 95 -1.62 -2.88 7.25
CA ASP A 95 -0.66 -3.27 8.28
C ASP A 95 0.75 -3.40 7.71
N ALA A 96 1.59 -2.39 7.93
CA ALA A 96 2.98 -2.42 7.53
C ALA A 96 3.87 -1.70 8.55
N ALA A 97 5.03 -2.31 8.80
CA ALA A 97 6.10 -1.79 9.64
C ALA A 97 7.44 -2.37 9.17
N PHE A 98 8.53 -1.66 9.43
CA PHE A 98 9.87 -2.19 9.22
C PHE A 98 10.23 -3.26 10.27
N ASP A 99 11.23 -4.08 9.93
CA ASP A 99 11.87 -5.08 10.79
C ASP A 99 10.96 -6.23 11.28
N ILE A 100 9.78 -6.38 10.67
CA ILE A 100 8.90 -7.56 10.83
C ILE A 100 9.11 -8.56 9.67
N ALA A 101 9.23 -8.05 8.45
CA ALA A 101 9.47 -8.84 7.25
C ALA A 101 10.85 -8.50 6.65
N PRO A 102 11.48 -9.42 5.90
CA PRO A 102 12.74 -9.13 5.20
C PRO A 102 12.60 -7.97 4.21
N ALA A 103 13.64 -7.15 4.11
CA ALA A 103 13.69 -6.08 3.12
C ALA A 103 13.83 -6.65 1.69
N LEU A 104 13.42 -5.86 0.69
CA LEU A 104 13.52 -6.21 -0.73
C LEU A 104 14.95 -6.66 -1.11
N ALA A 105 15.98 -6.02 -0.57
CA ALA A 105 17.38 -6.37 -0.86
C ALA A 105 17.70 -7.82 -0.42
N ALA A 106 17.31 -8.21 0.79
CA ALA A 106 17.53 -9.54 1.32
C ALA A 106 16.75 -10.61 0.52
N LEU A 107 15.49 -10.34 0.16
CA LEU A 107 14.69 -11.24 -0.67
C LEU A 107 15.27 -11.38 -2.09
N THR A 108 15.85 -10.30 -2.62
CA THR A 108 16.54 -10.32 -3.92
C THR A 108 17.82 -11.17 -3.86
N GLU A 109 18.58 -11.08 -2.77
CA GLU A 109 19.76 -11.93 -2.54
C GLU A 109 19.36 -13.39 -2.36
N TYR A 110 18.29 -13.68 -1.62
CA TYR A 110 17.77 -15.03 -1.47
C TYR A 110 17.34 -15.62 -2.82
N ALA A 111 16.58 -14.88 -3.62
CA ALA A 111 16.22 -15.26 -4.98
C ALA A 111 17.46 -15.57 -5.85
N ALA A 112 18.48 -14.72 -5.80
CA ALA A 112 19.72 -14.92 -6.54
C ALA A 112 20.47 -16.20 -6.09
N ALA A 113 20.52 -16.48 -4.79
CA ALA A 113 21.11 -17.71 -4.25
C ALA A 113 20.37 -18.98 -4.71
N LEU A 114 19.07 -18.85 -5.05
CA LEU A 114 18.24 -19.90 -5.66
C LEU A 114 18.36 -19.96 -7.19
N GLY A 115 19.19 -19.12 -7.81
CA GLY A 115 19.30 -19.02 -9.26
C GLY A 115 18.05 -18.43 -9.92
N VAL A 116 17.29 -17.61 -9.20
CA VAL A 116 16.16 -16.84 -9.73
C VAL A 116 16.66 -15.45 -10.11
N ALA A 117 16.66 -15.16 -11.40
CA ALA A 117 17.07 -13.86 -11.92
C ALA A 117 15.90 -12.87 -11.87
N CYS A 118 15.73 -12.20 -10.73
CA CYS A 118 14.75 -11.14 -10.58
C CYS A 118 15.10 -9.91 -11.44
N ASP A 119 14.10 -9.27 -12.03
CA ASP A 119 14.27 -8.02 -12.78
C ASP A 119 14.76 -6.89 -11.88
N ARG A 120 15.84 -6.23 -12.29
CA ARG A 120 16.46 -5.08 -11.62
C ARG A 120 16.46 -3.81 -12.49
N ALA A 121 15.85 -3.85 -13.67
CA ALA A 121 15.76 -2.69 -14.55
C ALA A 121 15.05 -1.52 -13.85
N ALA A 122 15.39 -0.28 -14.21
CA ALA A 122 14.69 0.88 -13.70
C ALA A 122 13.19 0.74 -13.96
N LEU A 123 12.38 1.07 -12.95
CA LEU A 123 10.93 1.14 -13.12
C LEU A 123 10.57 2.24 -14.13
N ALA A 124 9.46 2.09 -14.82
CA ALA A 124 8.92 3.11 -15.70
C ALA A 124 8.40 4.32 -14.90
N ASP A 125 8.13 5.43 -15.58
CA ASP A 125 7.55 6.63 -14.97
C ASP A 125 6.20 6.35 -14.30
N ILE A 126 5.43 5.42 -14.87
CA ILE A 126 4.16 4.95 -14.32
C ILE A 126 4.19 3.44 -14.23
N GLU A 127 3.96 2.92 -13.03
CA GLU A 127 3.81 1.49 -12.74
C GLU A 127 2.43 1.28 -12.13
N ALA A 128 1.55 0.55 -12.82
CA ALA A 128 0.19 0.27 -12.36
C ALA A 128 0.04 -1.21 -12.00
N LEU A 129 -0.20 -1.49 -10.73
CA LEU A 129 -0.49 -2.80 -10.18
C LEU A 129 -2.00 -2.96 -10.12
N THR A 130 -2.63 -3.20 -11.27
CA THR A 130 -4.10 -3.10 -11.43
C THR A 130 -4.89 -4.19 -10.71
N GLY A 131 -4.28 -5.35 -10.46
CA GLY A 131 -4.90 -6.42 -9.68
C GLY A 131 -5.00 -6.06 -8.21
N SER A 132 -3.99 -5.37 -7.69
CA SER A 132 -3.86 -4.96 -6.29
C SER A 132 -4.34 -3.56 -5.98
N GLY A 133 -4.46 -2.72 -7.00
CA GLY A 133 -4.98 -1.36 -6.90
C GLY A 133 -3.96 -0.33 -6.44
N TYR A 134 -2.68 -0.51 -6.79
CA TYR A 134 -1.64 0.47 -6.50
C TYR A 134 -1.09 1.10 -7.78
N VAL A 135 -0.78 2.38 -7.73
CA VAL A 135 -0.10 3.08 -8.82
C VAL A 135 1.09 3.86 -8.28
N ARG A 136 2.26 3.63 -8.88
CA ARG A 136 3.47 4.42 -8.64
C ARG A 136 3.68 5.38 -9.80
N LEU A 137 3.86 6.66 -9.46
CA LEU A 137 4.33 7.70 -10.37
C LEU A 137 5.75 8.10 -9.96
N GLN A 138 6.65 8.27 -10.92
CA GLN A 138 8.00 8.76 -10.65
C GLN A 138 8.50 9.67 -11.76
N ILE A 139 9.04 10.82 -11.38
CA ILE A 139 9.59 11.80 -12.31
C ILE A 139 10.63 12.67 -11.59
N GLY A 140 11.81 12.81 -12.20
CA GLY A 140 12.92 13.54 -11.59
C GLY A 140 13.26 13.01 -10.19
N PRO A 141 13.25 13.86 -9.14
CA PRO A 141 13.55 13.44 -7.77
C PRO A 141 12.37 12.77 -7.05
N ALA A 142 11.17 12.78 -7.63
CA ALA A 142 9.94 12.42 -6.92
C ALA A 142 9.47 10.99 -7.24
N VAL A 143 9.07 10.27 -6.19
CA VAL A 143 8.39 8.98 -6.26
C VAL A 143 7.14 9.03 -5.40
N MET A 144 5.98 8.86 -6.02
CA MET A 144 4.68 8.78 -5.36
C MET A 144 4.11 7.37 -5.53
N ILE A 145 3.57 6.79 -4.46
CA ILE A 145 2.85 5.52 -4.50
C ILE A 145 1.45 5.80 -3.95
N ALA A 146 0.39 5.42 -4.67
CA ALA A 146 -0.99 5.71 -4.31
C ALA A 146 -1.85 4.44 -4.27
N ASP A 147 -2.76 4.38 -3.30
CA ASP A 147 -3.81 3.36 -3.19
C ASP A 147 -5.07 3.83 -3.92
N VAL A 148 -5.45 3.08 -4.94
CA VAL A 148 -6.68 3.25 -5.73
C VAL A 148 -7.49 1.95 -5.79
N GLY A 149 -7.24 1.04 -4.84
CA GLY A 149 -7.70 -0.33 -4.84
C GLY A 149 -8.84 -0.64 -3.87
N GLU A 150 -9.25 -1.91 -3.92
CA GLU A 150 -10.04 -2.52 -2.85
C GLU A 150 -9.14 -2.79 -1.65
N ILE A 151 -9.66 -2.62 -0.44
CA ILE A 151 -8.89 -2.77 0.82
C ILE A 151 -8.44 -4.21 1.14
N GLY A 152 -8.70 -5.17 0.25
CA GLY A 152 -8.44 -6.60 0.44
C GLY A 152 -9.71 -7.48 0.33
N PRO A 153 -9.59 -8.80 0.50
CA PRO A 153 -10.68 -9.74 0.29
C PRO A 153 -11.88 -9.50 1.22
N ASP A 154 -13.09 -9.68 0.69
CA ASP A 154 -14.35 -9.48 1.42
C ASP A 154 -14.48 -10.38 2.65
N HIS A 155 -13.87 -11.57 2.64
CA HIS A 155 -13.95 -12.51 3.74
C HIS A 155 -12.85 -12.33 4.83
N LEU A 156 -11.82 -11.51 4.59
CA LEU A 156 -10.66 -11.38 5.49
C LEU A 156 -9.97 -9.98 5.47
N PRO A 157 -10.65 -8.89 5.89
CA PRO A 157 -10.04 -7.55 5.97
C PRO A 157 -9.28 -7.33 7.30
N GLY A 158 -8.57 -8.34 7.80
CA GLY A 158 -7.92 -8.29 9.11
C GLY A 158 -6.89 -7.17 9.19
N HIS A 159 -6.10 -7.05 8.14
CA HIS A 159 -4.97 -6.13 8.02
C HIS A 159 -5.31 -4.82 7.30
N ALA A 160 -6.55 -4.71 6.82
CA ALA A 160 -7.02 -3.59 6.02
C ALA A 160 -7.13 -2.28 6.84
N HIS A 161 -6.80 -1.15 6.24
CA HIS A 161 -7.02 0.18 6.80
C HIS A 161 -8.19 0.89 6.07
N ALA A 162 -8.58 2.06 6.57
CA ALA A 162 -9.51 2.97 5.91
C ALA A 162 -8.76 4.02 5.09
N ASP A 163 -7.86 3.56 4.22
CA ASP A 163 -6.81 4.33 3.56
C ASP A 163 -7.01 4.53 2.05
N THR A 164 -8.17 4.17 1.50
CA THR A 164 -8.49 4.36 0.07
C THR A 164 -8.24 5.81 -0.38
N LEU A 165 -7.54 5.96 -1.51
CA LEU A 165 -7.02 7.24 -2.06
C LEU A 165 -5.90 7.90 -1.23
N SER A 166 -5.31 7.18 -0.27
CA SER A 166 -4.06 7.60 0.34
C SER A 166 -2.88 7.44 -0.62
N PHE A 167 -1.79 8.12 -0.32
CA PHE A 167 -0.55 8.05 -1.06
C PHE A 167 0.65 8.36 -0.15
N GLU A 168 1.83 7.95 -0.56
CA GLU A 168 3.11 8.33 0.04
C GLU A 168 3.98 9.02 -1.00
N LEU A 169 4.83 9.95 -0.58
CA LEU A 169 5.75 10.70 -1.43
C LEU A 169 7.16 10.64 -0.86
N SER A 170 8.11 10.28 -1.72
CA SER A 170 9.54 10.41 -1.49
C SER A 170 10.14 11.42 -2.46
N LEU A 171 11.07 12.24 -1.96
CA LEU A 171 11.87 13.19 -2.72
C LEU A 171 13.35 12.87 -2.49
N ARG A 172 14.14 12.77 -3.57
CA ARG A 172 15.60 12.53 -3.50
C ARG A 172 15.99 11.30 -2.66
N GLY A 173 15.10 10.31 -2.65
CA GLY A 173 15.23 9.08 -1.89
C GLY A 173 14.97 9.18 -0.38
N GLN A 174 14.37 10.27 0.08
CA GLN A 174 13.86 10.43 1.44
C GLN A 174 12.34 10.55 1.43
N ARG A 175 11.68 9.94 2.41
CA ARG A 175 10.23 10.06 2.58
C ARG A 175 9.86 11.43 3.10
N VAL A 176 8.85 12.06 2.49
CA VAL A 176 8.35 13.37 2.92
C VAL A 176 6.88 13.33 3.31
N LEU A 177 6.06 12.55 2.60
CA LEU A 177 4.67 12.27 2.98
C LEU A 177 4.51 10.76 3.21
N VAL A 178 4.00 10.38 4.38
CA VAL A 178 3.91 8.98 4.82
C VAL A 178 2.51 8.63 5.29
N ASN A 179 2.13 7.35 5.25
CA ASN A 179 1.10 6.86 6.14
C ASN A 179 1.70 6.65 7.53
N THR A 180 0.87 6.73 8.58
CA THR A 180 1.40 6.70 9.96
C THR A 180 1.96 5.35 10.41
N GLY A 181 1.69 4.26 9.69
CA GLY A 181 2.21 2.91 9.97
C GLY A 181 1.44 2.16 11.06
N THR A 182 1.91 0.94 11.38
CA THR A 182 1.34 0.08 12.43
C THR A 182 2.37 -0.18 13.52
N SER A 183 2.02 0.10 14.79
CA SER A 183 2.96 -0.08 15.93
C SER A 183 2.56 -1.17 16.93
N THR A 184 1.33 -1.66 16.84
CA THR A 184 0.78 -2.65 17.77
C THR A 184 -0.40 -3.40 17.14
N TYR A 185 -0.66 -4.62 17.62
CA TYR A 185 -1.88 -5.38 17.32
C TYR A 185 -2.85 -5.47 18.50
N GLU A 186 -2.46 -4.91 19.65
CA GLU A 186 -3.28 -4.88 20.83
C GLU A 186 -4.59 -4.12 20.57
N VAL A 187 -5.66 -4.52 21.27
CA VAL A 187 -6.94 -3.81 21.22
C VAL A 187 -6.80 -2.52 22.01
N ALA A 188 -6.26 -1.49 21.36
CA ALA A 188 -5.95 -0.19 21.92
C ALA A 188 -6.46 0.95 21.03
N ALA A 189 -6.63 2.13 21.62
CA ALA A 189 -7.02 3.33 20.88
C ALA A 189 -6.02 3.67 19.75
N GLU A 190 -4.73 3.41 19.98
CA GLU A 190 -3.69 3.63 18.96
C GLU A 190 -3.88 2.74 17.74
N ARG A 191 -4.23 1.47 17.94
CA ARG A 191 -4.52 0.54 16.84
C ARG A 191 -5.71 1.01 16.01
N LEU A 192 -6.79 1.44 16.65
CA LEU A 192 -7.94 1.99 15.93
C LEU A 192 -7.59 3.28 15.18
N ARG A 193 -6.81 4.16 15.80
CA ARG A 193 -6.33 5.39 15.16
C ARG A 193 -5.50 5.09 13.91
N GLN A 194 -4.51 4.18 14.01
CA GLN A 194 -3.62 3.79 12.91
C GLN A 194 -4.37 3.21 11.70
N ARG A 195 -5.46 2.48 11.95
CA ARG A 195 -6.30 1.91 10.89
C ARG A 195 -7.31 2.90 10.30
N GLY A 196 -7.61 3.99 11.00
CA GLY A 196 -8.63 4.97 10.60
C GLY A 196 -8.17 5.90 9.47
N THR A 197 -9.10 6.53 8.78
CA THR A 197 -8.83 7.41 7.64
C THR A 197 -7.96 8.61 8.05
N ALA A 198 -8.09 9.08 9.29
CA ALA A 198 -7.31 10.21 9.78
C ALA A 198 -5.79 9.93 9.91
N ALA A 199 -5.39 8.66 9.91
CA ALA A 199 -3.99 8.22 9.96
C ALA A 199 -3.29 8.16 8.58
N HIS A 200 -4.01 8.55 7.52
CA HIS A 200 -3.58 8.40 6.14
C HIS A 200 -3.67 9.73 5.38
N ASN A 201 -3.02 9.79 4.21
CA ASN A 201 -2.96 10.97 3.37
C ASN A 201 -4.21 11.09 2.49
N THR A 202 -5.40 11.18 3.09
CA THR A 202 -6.70 11.19 2.38
C THR A 202 -7.73 12.05 3.13
N VAL A 203 -9.00 12.01 2.70
CA VAL A 203 -10.08 12.89 3.20
C VAL A 203 -10.98 12.17 4.19
N VAL A 204 -11.13 12.76 5.38
CA VAL A 204 -12.14 12.40 6.38
C VAL A 204 -13.41 13.22 6.12
N VAL A 205 -14.58 12.57 6.10
CA VAL A 205 -15.88 13.24 5.92
C VAL A 205 -16.73 13.01 7.16
N ASP A 206 -17.34 14.07 7.70
CA ASP A 206 -18.21 14.04 8.89
C ASP A 206 -17.59 13.31 10.10
N GLY A 207 -16.26 13.40 10.24
CA GLY A 207 -15.52 12.82 11.36
C GLY A 207 -15.50 11.28 11.38
N VAL A 208 -15.86 10.61 10.28
CA VAL A 208 -15.87 9.14 10.19
C VAL A 208 -14.92 8.63 9.13
N ASP A 209 -14.55 7.35 9.26
CA ASP A 209 -13.69 6.67 8.32
C ASP A 209 -14.39 6.34 6.98
N SER A 210 -13.61 6.22 5.92
CA SER A 210 -14.06 5.78 4.59
C SER A 210 -14.52 4.31 4.57
N SER A 211 -13.86 3.49 5.38
CA SER A 211 -14.18 2.10 5.70
C SER A 211 -14.35 1.95 7.22
N GLU A 212 -15.36 1.19 7.67
CA GLU A 212 -15.71 1.12 9.09
C GLU A 212 -14.82 0.14 9.86
N VAL A 213 -13.73 0.64 10.42
CA VAL A 213 -12.85 -0.10 11.33
C VAL A 213 -13.43 -0.07 12.74
N TRP A 214 -13.72 -1.24 13.32
CA TRP A 214 -14.38 -1.32 14.63
C TRP A 214 -13.68 -2.21 15.67
N SER A 215 -12.57 -2.84 15.29
CA SER A 215 -11.68 -3.60 16.19
C SER A 215 -10.29 -3.76 15.56
N SER A 216 -9.34 -4.42 16.21
CA SER A 216 -7.96 -4.58 15.70
C SER A 216 -7.84 -5.30 14.36
N PHE A 217 -8.79 -6.20 14.06
CA PHE A 217 -8.81 -7.02 12.85
C PHE A 217 -10.19 -7.09 12.18
N ARG A 218 -11.04 -6.08 12.39
CA ARG A 218 -12.40 -6.08 11.83
C ARG A 218 -12.73 -4.78 11.08
N VAL A 219 -13.21 -4.95 9.86
CA VAL A 219 -13.77 -3.88 9.01
C VAL A 219 -15.17 -4.30 8.58
N ALA A 220 -16.14 -3.39 8.71
CA ALA A 220 -17.52 -3.62 8.30
C ALA A 220 -17.77 -3.11 6.87
N ARG A 221 -18.55 -2.04 6.68
CA ARG A 221 -18.78 -1.43 5.36
C ARG A 221 -17.48 -0.80 4.87
N ARG A 222 -17.21 -0.93 3.57
CA ARG A 222 -15.92 -0.59 2.96
C ARG A 222 -16.09 0.51 1.92
N ALA A 223 -15.06 1.31 1.76
CA ALA A 223 -14.88 2.08 0.55
C ALA A 223 -14.72 1.12 -0.63
N ARG A 224 -15.57 1.28 -1.65
CA ARG A 224 -15.39 0.64 -2.95
C ARG A 224 -14.75 1.64 -3.90
N PRO A 225 -13.59 1.34 -4.51
CA PRO A 225 -12.93 2.21 -5.47
C PRO A 225 -13.78 2.34 -6.73
N LEU A 226 -13.75 3.53 -7.32
CA LEU A 226 -14.21 3.80 -8.66
C LEU A 226 -13.04 3.64 -9.64
N ALA A 227 -13.34 3.53 -10.93
CA ALA A 227 -12.32 3.34 -11.96
C ALA A 227 -11.18 4.37 -11.85
N ALA A 228 -9.95 3.88 -11.80
CA ALA A 228 -8.74 4.68 -11.83
C ALA A 228 -8.26 4.86 -13.28
N SER A 229 -7.64 6.02 -13.55
CA SER A 229 -7.02 6.33 -14.82
C SER A 229 -5.74 7.12 -14.58
N TRP A 230 -4.75 6.95 -15.44
CA TRP A 230 -3.46 7.62 -15.33
C TRP A 230 -2.89 7.89 -16.71
N GLY A 231 -1.92 8.79 -16.77
CA GLY A 231 -1.25 9.10 -18.01
C GLY A 231 -0.18 10.17 -17.84
N ARG A 232 0.33 10.62 -18.97
CA ARG A 232 1.27 11.73 -19.09
C ARG A 232 0.58 12.88 -19.81
N ASP A 233 0.84 14.09 -19.34
CA ASP A 233 0.42 15.34 -19.95
C ASP A 233 1.63 16.29 -19.99
N GLY A 234 2.25 16.41 -21.17
CA GLY A 234 3.55 17.08 -21.32
C GLY A 234 4.63 16.49 -20.40
N ASP A 235 5.19 17.34 -19.55
CA ASP A 235 6.22 16.98 -18.58
C ASP A 235 5.66 16.53 -17.21
N ALA A 236 4.34 16.36 -17.10
CA ALA A 236 3.69 15.91 -15.88
C ALA A 236 3.08 14.51 -16.04
N LEU A 237 3.08 13.75 -14.96
CA LEU A 237 2.31 12.52 -14.80
C LEU A 237 1.01 12.84 -14.05
N TRP A 238 -0.05 12.09 -14.32
CA TRP A 238 -1.29 12.23 -13.56
C TRP A 238 -1.94 10.89 -13.25
N LEU A 239 -2.67 10.86 -12.14
CA LEU A 239 -3.51 9.75 -11.68
C LEU A 239 -4.84 10.35 -11.23
N SER A 240 -5.96 9.69 -11.53
CA SER A 240 -7.29 10.07 -11.10
C SER A 240 -8.05 8.83 -10.65
N ALA A 241 -8.69 8.89 -9.49
CA ALA A 241 -9.47 7.80 -8.92
C ALA A 241 -10.57 8.34 -7.99
N GLY A 242 -11.44 7.46 -7.51
CA GLY A 242 -12.52 7.82 -6.58
C GLY A 242 -12.92 6.65 -5.69
N HIS A 243 -13.76 6.87 -4.70
CA HIS A 243 -14.41 5.82 -3.93
C HIS A 243 -15.77 6.26 -3.38
N GLU A 244 -16.64 5.29 -3.11
CA GLU A 244 -18.00 5.54 -2.59
C GLU A 244 -18.17 5.18 -1.10
N GLY A 245 -17.08 5.15 -0.33
CA GLY A 245 -17.10 4.75 1.09
C GLY A 245 -18.06 5.58 1.96
N TYR A 246 -18.22 6.87 1.63
CA TYR A 246 -19.12 7.78 2.34
C TYR A 246 -20.56 7.78 1.82
N ARG A 247 -20.88 6.99 0.78
CA ARG A 247 -22.24 6.89 0.23
C ARG A 247 -23.25 6.30 1.22
N ARG A 248 -22.75 5.65 2.27
CA ARG A 248 -23.54 5.18 3.41
C ARG A 248 -24.09 6.32 4.29
N LEU A 249 -23.44 7.49 4.29
CA LEU A 249 -23.87 8.65 5.06
C LEU A 249 -25.15 9.27 4.46
N PRO A 250 -25.92 10.07 5.22
CA PRO A 250 -27.15 10.69 4.73
C PRO A 250 -26.97 11.50 3.45
N GLY A 251 -25.87 12.25 3.35
CA GLY A 251 -25.59 13.10 2.18
C GLY A 251 -24.93 12.40 0.98
N LYS A 252 -24.82 11.06 1.02
CA LYS A 252 -24.40 10.21 -0.11
C LYS A 252 -23.07 10.62 -0.76
N VAL A 253 -22.08 10.88 0.08
CA VAL A 253 -20.82 11.47 -0.40
C VAL A 253 -19.98 10.49 -1.22
N ILE A 254 -19.46 10.96 -2.35
CA ILE A 254 -18.45 10.29 -3.16
C ILE A 254 -17.19 11.16 -3.13
N HIS A 255 -16.04 10.54 -2.87
CA HIS A 255 -14.76 11.23 -2.87
C HIS A 255 -13.99 10.85 -4.14
N ARG A 256 -13.52 11.86 -4.87
CA ARG A 256 -12.61 11.70 -6.02
C ARG A 256 -11.35 12.49 -5.77
N ARG A 257 -10.25 11.97 -6.27
CA ARG A 257 -8.94 12.61 -6.17
C ARG A 257 -8.19 12.52 -7.49
N ARG A 258 -7.53 13.61 -7.84
CA ARG A 258 -6.55 13.67 -8.92
C ARG A 258 -5.19 14.11 -8.39
N TRP A 259 -4.16 13.35 -8.71
CA TRP A 259 -2.77 13.71 -8.51
C TRP A 259 -2.19 14.15 -9.85
N ARG A 260 -1.45 15.26 -9.86
CA ARG A 260 -0.60 15.68 -10.98
C ARG A 260 0.80 15.89 -10.43
N LEU A 261 1.75 15.08 -10.88
CA LEU A 261 3.14 15.07 -10.44
C LEU A 261 4.03 15.56 -11.58
N ASP A 262 4.79 16.61 -11.36
CA ASP A 262 5.90 17.01 -12.22
C ASP A 262 7.23 16.97 -11.44
N ALA A 263 8.31 17.43 -12.07
CA ALA A 263 9.65 17.34 -11.49
C ALA A 263 9.82 18.13 -10.18
N ASN A 264 8.97 19.14 -9.90
CA ASN A 264 9.13 20.08 -8.79
C ASN A 264 7.84 20.27 -7.96
N GLU A 265 6.71 19.72 -8.40
CA GLU A 265 5.41 19.91 -7.76
C GLU A 265 4.55 18.64 -7.79
N LEU A 266 3.85 18.40 -6.69
CA LEU A 266 2.68 17.52 -6.62
C LEU A 266 1.43 18.36 -6.35
N VAL A 267 0.46 18.28 -7.27
CA VAL A 267 -0.87 18.88 -7.12
C VAL A 267 -1.86 17.77 -6.79
N VAL A 268 -2.54 17.89 -5.65
CA VAL A 268 -3.64 17.01 -5.24
C VAL A 268 -4.94 17.80 -5.30
N GLU A 269 -5.81 17.45 -6.23
CA GLU A 269 -7.17 17.98 -6.32
C GLU A 269 -8.14 16.96 -5.72
N ASP A 270 -8.89 17.40 -4.71
CA ASP A 270 -9.92 16.61 -4.05
C ASP A 270 -11.29 17.14 -4.42
N VAL A 271 -12.23 16.22 -4.65
CA VAL A 271 -13.62 16.50 -4.97
C VAL A 271 -14.53 15.66 -4.09
N LEU A 272 -15.45 16.31 -3.38
CA LEU A 272 -16.55 15.67 -2.68
C LEU A 272 -17.87 15.96 -3.38
N GLU A 273 -18.50 14.93 -3.94
CA GLU A 273 -19.85 14.99 -4.48
C GLU A 273 -20.83 14.62 -3.37
N GLY A 274 -21.95 15.34 -3.22
CA GLY A 274 -22.96 15.07 -2.18
C GLY A 274 -23.03 16.16 -1.11
N GLN A 275 -23.69 15.86 0.00
CA GLN A 275 -23.85 16.78 1.14
C GLN A 275 -23.04 16.27 2.34
N TYR A 276 -22.37 17.18 3.03
CA TYR A 276 -21.59 16.88 4.24
C TYR A 276 -21.59 18.10 5.16
N SER A 277 -21.37 17.86 6.45
CA SER A 277 -21.25 18.93 7.46
C SER A 277 -19.81 19.36 7.64
N SER A 278 -18.86 18.44 7.51
CA SER A 278 -17.43 18.71 7.63
C SER A 278 -16.60 17.78 6.76
N ALA A 279 -15.46 18.27 6.32
CA ALA A 279 -14.44 17.47 5.66
C ALA A 279 -13.05 17.96 6.08
N GLU A 280 -12.08 17.06 6.10
CA GLU A 280 -10.68 17.40 6.37
C GLU A 280 -9.78 16.46 5.56
N ALA A 281 -8.99 17.02 4.64
CA ALA A 281 -7.88 16.27 4.04
C ALA A 281 -6.69 16.31 5.00
N ARG A 282 -6.01 15.18 5.16
CA ARG A 282 -4.84 15.07 6.03
C ARG A 282 -3.63 14.67 5.20
N PHE A 283 -2.48 15.22 5.53
CA PHE A 283 -1.20 14.85 4.91
C PHE A 283 -0.13 14.80 6.01
N HIS A 284 0.42 13.63 6.31
CA HIS A 284 1.42 13.43 7.37
C HIS A 284 2.82 13.67 6.80
N VAL A 285 3.48 14.69 7.32
CA VAL A 285 4.73 15.25 6.83
C VAL A 285 5.85 14.87 7.79
N LEU A 286 6.90 14.22 7.26
CA LEU A 286 8.12 14.02 8.04
C LEU A 286 8.94 15.32 8.10
N PRO A 287 9.65 15.59 9.21
CA PRO A 287 10.46 16.80 9.34
C PRO A 287 11.50 16.94 8.21
N GLY A 288 11.59 18.13 7.62
CA GLY A 288 12.59 18.46 6.59
C GLY A 288 12.25 19.77 5.86
N ASP A 289 13.27 20.40 5.25
CA ASP A 289 13.13 21.70 4.58
C ASP A 289 12.81 21.57 3.08
N GLU A 290 12.67 20.34 2.56
CA GLU A 290 12.49 20.11 1.11
C GLU A 290 11.08 20.42 0.61
N LEU A 291 10.07 20.46 1.49
CA LEU A 291 8.67 20.49 1.10
C LEU A 291 7.97 21.76 1.59
N THR A 292 7.49 22.57 0.65
CA THR A 292 6.55 23.66 0.93
C THR A 292 5.16 23.30 0.44
N TRP A 293 4.12 23.89 1.05
CA TRP A 293 2.74 23.60 0.65
C TRP A 293 1.90 24.87 0.54
N THR A 294 0.89 24.82 -0.33
CA THR A 294 -0.15 25.84 -0.49
C THR A 294 -1.50 25.16 -0.67
N VAL A 295 -2.58 25.84 -0.29
CA VAL A 295 -3.95 25.35 -0.46
C VAL A 295 -4.80 26.39 -1.18
N GLU A 296 -5.69 25.93 -2.05
CA GLU A 296 -6.68 26.76 -2.75
C GLU A 296 -8.09 26.27 -2.43
N ARG A 297 -9.01 27.23 -2.22
CA ARG A 297 -10.39 26.95 -1.79
C ARG A 297 -10.47 26.11 -0.51
N ALA A 298 -9.47 26.23 0.34
CA ALA A 298 -9.38 25.57 1.63
C ALA A 298 -8.49 26.39 2.57
N SER A 299 -8.47 26.02 3.84
CA SER A 299 -7.52 26.52 4.84
C SER A 299 -6.67 25.36 5.36
N GLY A 300 -5.38 25.60 5.56
CA GLY A 300 -4.42 24.59 6.02
C GLY A 300 -3.87 24.95 7.40
N ARG A 301 -3.74 23.97 8.28
CA ARG A 301 -3.02 24.09 9.55
C ARG A 301 -2.10 22.90 9.76
N LEU A 302 -0.90 23.15 10.26
CA LEU A 302 -0.02 22.09 10.77
C LEU A 302 -0.37 21.79 12.22
N ALA A 303 -0.30 20.51 12.59
CA ALA A 303 -0.43 20.04 13.95
C ALA A 303 0.58 18.91 14.19
N ALA A 304 0.92 18.70 15.46
CA ALA A 304 1.77 17.57 15.84
C ALA A 304 1.06 16.23 15.54
N ALA A 305 1.82 15.28 15.02
CA ALA A 305 1.40 13.92 14.75
C ALA A 305 2.53 12.93 15.09
N THR A 306 2.27 11.65 14.86
CA THR A 306 3.24 10.58 15.10
C THR A 306 3.29 9.62 13.94
N TRP A 307 4.51 9.29 13.52
CA TRP A 307 4.82 8.24 12.56
C TRP A 307 5.38 7.03 13.30
N HIS A 308 4.94 5.84 12.94
CA HIS A 308 5.29 4.59 13.61
C HIS A 308 5.94 3.61 12.63
N PRO A 309 7.25 3.78 12.36
CA PRO A 309 7.95 2.93 11.39
C PRO A 309 8.22 1.51 11.85
N ARG A 310 8.12 1.23 13.14
CA ARG A 310 8.37 -0.09 13.73
C ARG A 310 7.39 -0.35 14.87
N PHE A 311 7.24 -1.62 15.22
CA PHE A 311 6.48 -2.02 16.40
C PHE A 311 7.09 -1.39 17.66
N GLY A 312 6.24 -0.77 18.48
CA GLY A 312 6.66 -0.06 19.68
C GLY A 312 7.45 1.24 19.47
N GLN A 313 7.67 1.68 18.22
CA GLN A 313 8.38 2.93 17.91
C GLN A 313 7.38 4.03 17.53
N SER A 314 7.52 5.19 18.17
CA SER A 314 6.79 6.41 17.81
C SER A 314 7.78 7.55 17.55
N VAL A 315 7.68 8.15 16.38
CA VAL A 315 8.52 9.26 15.92
C VAL A 315 7.63 10.48 15.71
N ALA A 316 8.05 11.64 16.20
CA ALA A 316 7.31 12.88 15.99
C ALA A 316 7.30 13.25 14.49
N CYS A 317 6.14 13.64 14.00
CA CYS A 317 5.96 14.22 12.67
C CYS A 317 4.90 15.33 12.74
N GLU A 318 4.58 15.93 11.60
CA GLU A 318 3.48 16.88 11.50
C GLU A 318 2.36 16.31 10.64
N VAL A 319 1.15 16.82 10.82
CA VAL A 319 0.04 16.58 9.90
C VAL A 319 -0.50 17.92 9.42
N LEU A 320 -0.51 18.11 8.10
CA LEU A 320 -1.23 19.18 7.45
C LEU A 320 -2.71 18.79 7.38
N SER A 321 -3.53 19.46 8.19
CA SER A 321 -4.99 19.39 8.13
C SER A 321 -5.51 20.49 7.20
N VAL A 322 -6.16 20.09 6.11
CA VAL A 322 -6.77 20.98 5.12
C VAL A 322 -8.29 20.92 5.23
N THR A 323 -8.90 22.01 5.67
CA THR A 323 -10.35 22.16 5.75
C THR A 323 -10.88 22.86 4.49
N PRO A 324 -11.67 22.17 3.64
CA PRO A 324 -12.15 22.74 2.40
C PRO A 324 -13.24 23.79 2.64
N ALA A 325 -13.20 24.85 1.83
CA ALA A 325 -14.22 25.89 1.76
C ALA A 325 -15.17 25.71 0.57
N ALA A 326 -14.92 24.71 -0.29
CA ALA A 326 -15.73 24.35 -1.45
C ALA A 326 -15.68 22.83 -1.68
N PRO A 327 -16.63 22.25 -2.46
CA PRO A 327 -16.61 20.83 -2.82
C PRO A 327 -15.38 20.37 -3.62
N VAL A 328 -14.68 21.33 -4.23
CA VAL A 328 -13.43 21.12 -4.98
C VAL A 328 -12.35 22.03 -4.39
N TRP A 329 -11.24 21.44 -3.98
CA TRP A 329 -10.08 22.18 -3.48
C TRP A 329 -8.78 21.54 -3.96
N THR A 330 -7.70 22.28 -3.81
CA THR A 330 -6.38 21.83 -4.25
C THR A 330 -5.36 22.04 -3.16
N THR A 331 -4.54 21.02 -2.91
CA THR A 331 -3.32 21.10 -2.10
C THR A 331 -2.13 20.93 -3.02
N ARG A 332 -1.19 21.88 -3.00
CA ARG A 332 0.04 21.80 -3.79
C ARG A 332 1.23 21.66 -2.87
N PHE A 333 2.09 20.70 -3.16
CA PHE A 333 3.38 20.50 -2.53
C PHE A 333 4.49 20.83 -3.54
N ARG A 334 5.45 21.66 -3.15
CA ARG A 334 6.56 22.09 -4.01
C ARG A 334 7.90 21.85 -3.34
N TRP A 335 8.88 21.49 -4.15
CA TRP A 335 10.28 21.35 -3.77
C TRP A 335 11.16 22.06 -4.79
N GLN A 336 12.35 22.47 -4.33
CA GLN A 336 13.43 22.99 -5.19
C GLN A 336 14.41 21.89 -5.49
#